data_AF-A0AAN9BV45-F1
#
_entry.id   AF-A0AAN9BV45-F1
#
_cell.length_a   1.000
_cell.length_b   1.000
_cell.length_c   1.000
_cell.angle_alpha   90.00
_cell.angle_beta   90.00
_cell.angle_gamma   90.00
#
_symmetry.space_group_name_H-M   'P 1'
#
loop_
_entity.id
_entity.type
_entity.pdbx_description
1 polymer ?
#
loop_
_entity_poly.entity_id
_entity_poly.type
_entity_poly.pdbx_seq_one_letter_code
_entity_poly.pdbx_strand_id
1 'polypeptide(L)'
;MADGKKGDKETMYHYTSPENAKKIHDTGIIKPSSDGVFGGDKVYLTSKSPTAGRKAIAQNNYDGAWQNREQQKNVDAVVKVDVDKSKLTKETDPDGRDIYTHKGPLKLGGGQ
;
A
#
# COMPACT_ATOMS: atom_id res chain seq x y z
N MET A 1 10.54 11.58 -32.42
CA MET A 1 9.28 11.84 -31.70
C MET A 1 9.20 10.82 -30.58
N ALA A 2 8.84 11.24 -29.36
CA ALA A 2 9.16 10.52 -28.13
C ALA A 2 8.38 9.20 -27.97
N ASP A 3 9.09 8.07 -28.05
CA ASP A 3 8.64 6.79 -27.50
C ASP A 3 8.56 6.90 -25.97
N GLY A 4 7.34 7.08 -25.47
CA GLY A 4 7.06 6.98 -24.05
C GLY A 4 7.42 5.59 -23.55
N LYS A 5 8.55 5.48 -22.82
CA LYS A 5 8.86 4.28 -22.04
C LYS A 5 7.65 3.95 -21.17
N LYS A 6 6.94 2.88 -21.51
CA LYS A 6 5.98 2.21 -20.65
C LYS A 6 6.79 1.73 -19.44
N GLY A 7 6.85 2.56 -18.39
CA GLY A 7 7.62 2.25 -17.19
C GLY A 7 7.23 0.87 -16.68
N ASP A 8 8.20 0.09 -16.21
CA ASP A 8 7.94 -1.19 -15.56
C ASP A 8 6.97 -0.94 -14.40
N LYS A 9 5.71 -1.36 -14.55
CA LYS A 9 4.73 -1.30 -13.47
C LYS A 9 4.92 -2.49 -12.55
N GLU A 10 4.71 -2.27 -11.27
CA GLU A 10 4.68 -3.32 -10.26
C GLU A 10 3.31 -3.34 -9.58
N THR A 11 2.74 -4.54 -9.52
CA THR A 11 1.52 -4.77 -8.76
C THR A 11 1.85 -4.74 -7.28
N MET A 12 1.19 -3.84 -6.56
CA MET A 12 1.28 -3.65 -5.12
C MET A 12 -0.10 -3.70 -4.48
N TYR A 13 -0.11 -3.89 -3.16
CA TYR A 13 -1.32 -4.00 -2.36
C TYR A 13 -1.31 -2.97 -1.22
N HIS A 14 -2.41 -2.24 -1.09
CA HIS A 14 -2.69 -1.38 0.05
C HIS A 14 -3.78 -2.02 0.90
N TYR A 15 -3.41 -2.52 2.09
CA TYR A 15 -4.36 -3.07 3.04
C TYR A 15 -4.90 -1.99 3.95
N THR A 16 -6.21 -2.03 4.16
CA THR A 16 -6.92 -1.02 4.93
C THR A 16 -8.25 -1.57 5.48
N SER A 17 -9.01 -0.73 6.18
CA SER A 17 -10.35 -1.06 6.62
C SER A 17 -11.38 -0.95 5.49
N PRO A 18 -12.50 -1.70 5.54
CA PRO A 18 -13.51 -1.67 4.48
C PRO A 18 -14.07 -0.26 4.21
N GLU A 19 -14.23 0.55 5.25
CA GLU A 19 -14.65 1.95 5.13
C GLU A 19 -13.66 2.81 4.35
N ASN A 20 -12.35 2.60 4.53
CA ASN A 20 -11.33 3.36 3.85
C ASN A 20 -11.13 2.85 2.43
N ALA A 21 -11.23 1.54 2.21
CA ALA A 21 -11.27 0.95 0.88
C ALA A 21 -12.44 1.54 0.05
N LYS A 22 -13.62 1.70 0.66
CA LYS A 22 -14.77 2.36 0.01
C LYS A 22 -14.45 3.81 -0.36
N LYS A 23 -13.89 4.61 0.57
CA LYS A 23 -13.46 5.99 0.27
C LYS A 23 -12.43 6.05 -0.85
N ILE A 24 -11.47 5.12 -0.87
CA ILE A 24 -10.46 5.02 -1.93
C ILE A 24 -11.12 4.68 -3.26
N HIS A 25 -12.06 3.74 -3.27
CA HIS A 25 -12.85 3.39 -4.45
C HIS A 25 -13.63 4.60 -4.98
N ASP A 26 -14.32 5.34 -4.10
CA ASP A 26 -15.14 6.49 -4.48
C ASP A 26 -14.31 7.68 -4.97
N THR A 27 -13.11 7.88 -4.41
CA THR A 27 -12.25 9.03 -4.75
C THR A 27 -11.17 8.73 -5.79
N GLY A 28 -10.85 7.44 -5.99
CA GLY A 28 -9.69 7.00 -6.77
C GLY A 28 -8.34 7.41 -6.18
N ILE A 29 -8.27 7.75 -4.88
CA ILE A 29 -7.05 8.28 -4.25
C ILE A 29 -6.74 7.53 -2.96
N ILE A 30 -5.51 7.01 -2.86
CA ILE A 30 -4.92 6.58 -1.59
C ILE A 30 -4.13 7.76 -1.04
N LYS A 31 -4.55 8.25 0.13
CA LYS A 31 -3.90 9.38 0.79
C LYS A 31 -2.66 8.93 1.58
N PRO A 32 -1.64 9.79 1.72
CA PRO A 32 -0.54 9.54 2.62
C PRO A 32 -0.99 9.28 4.06
N SER A 33 -0.24 8.46 4.78
CA SER A 33 -0.46 8.22 6.20
C SER A 33 0.41 9.17 7.03
N SER A 34 -0.21 10.11 7.74
CA SER A 34 0.49 11.09 8.58
C SER A 34 1.30 10.44 9.71
N ASP A 35 0.86 9.31 10.24
CA ASP A 35 1.52 8.54 11.31
C ASP A 35 2.46 7.44 10.77
N GLY A 36 2.91 7.56 9.53
CA GLY A 36 3.75 6.56 8.89
C GLY A 36 5.19 6.54 9.42
N VAL A 37 5.74 5.35 9.68
CA VAL A 37 7.11 5.13 10.21
C VAL A 37 8.21 5.75 9.35
N PHE A 38 8.01 5.82 8.03
CA PHE A 38 8.99 6.35 7.07
C PHE A 38 8.67 7.78 6.60
N GLY A 39 7.73 8.47 7.24
CA GLY A 39 7.33 9.84 6.93
C GLY A 39 5.82 10.00 6.67
N GLY A 40 5.28 11.13 7.10
CA GLY A 40 3.84 11.46 7.06
C GLY A 40 3.27 11.77 5.67
N ASP A 41 4.13 11.89 4.66
CA ASP A 41 3.78 12.20 3.27
C ASP A 41 3.82 10.97 2.34
N LYS A 42 3.91 9.76 2.90
CA LYS A 42 4.00 8.52 2.12
C LYS A 42 2.74 7.65 2.16
N VAL A 43 2.47 6.98 1.05
CA VAL A 43 1.51 5.86 0.93
C VAL A 43 2.27 4.56 1.11
N TYR A 44 1.74 3.66 1.93
CA TYR A 44 2.36 2.38 2.29
C TYR A 44 1.72 1.24 1.51
N LEU A 45 2.57 0.37 0.97
CA LEU A 45 2.24 -0.70 0.06
C LEU A 45 3.06 -1.95 0.42
N THR A 46 2.60 -3.11 -0.03
CA THR A 46 3.33 -4.38 0.03
C THR A 46 3.12 -5.17 -1.25
N SER A 47 4.09 -5.99 -1.62
CA SER A 47 3.99 -7.00 -2.67
C SER A 47 3.23 -8.26 -2.22
N LYS A 48 2.98 -8.42 -0.90
CA LYS A 48 2.27 -9.59 -0.35
C LYS A 48 0.80 -9.59 -0.76
N SER A 49 0.43 -10.61 -1.53
CA SER A 49 -0.95 -10.86 -1.95
C SER A 49 -1.84 -11.34 -0.80
N PRO A 50 -3.18 -11.21 -0.92
CA PRO A 50 -4.12 -11.64 0.12
C PRO A 50 -4.03 -13.14 0.47
N THR A 51 -3.50 -13.95 -0.44
CA THR A 51 -3.25 -15.38 -0.25
C THR A 51 -2.22 -15.68 0.85
N ALA A 52 -1.39 -14.71 1.26
CA ALA A 52 -0.49 -14.87 2.40
C ALA A 52 -1.23 -15.03 3.73
N GLY A 53 -2.51 -14.62 3.78
CA GLY A 53 -3.36 -14.72 4.95
C GLY A 53 -3.31 -13.48 5.84
N ARG A 54 -4.45 -13.17 6.46
CA ARG A 54 -4.70 -11.95 7.24
C ARG A 54 -3.62 -11.67 8.29
N LYS A 55 -3.26 -12.69 9.08
CA LYS A 55 -2.27 -12.57 10.16
C LYS A 55 -0.88 -12.21 9.61
N ALA A 56 -0.41 -12.89 8.57
CA ALA A 56 0.88 -12.62 7.96
C ALA A 56 0.96 -11.20 7.36
N ILE A 57 -0.15 -10.74 6.77
CA ILE A 57 -0.27 -9.38 6.24
C ILE A 57 -0.25 -8.35 7.38
N ALA A 58 -0.98 -8.59 8.47
CA ALA A 58 -0.98 -7.70 9.63
C ALA A 58 0.42 -7.59 10.25
N GLN A 59 1.11 -8.72 10.43
CA GLN A 59 2.49 -8.76 10.94
C GLN A 59 3.45 -7.99 10.02
N ASN A 60 3.35 -8.21 8.71
CA ASN A 60 4.16 -7.50 7.73
C ASN A 60 3.94 -5.97 7.78
N ASN A 61 2.69 -5.53 7.91
CA ASN A 61 2.36 -4.12 7.77
C ASN A 61 2.53 -3.32 9.07
N TYR A 62 2.37 -3.96 10.23
CA TYR A 62 2.19 -3.25 11.50
C TYR A 62 3.12 -3.67 12.63
N ASP A 63 4.11 -4.53 12.37
CA ASP A 63 5.11 -4.97 13.35
C ASP A 63 4.46 -5.33 14.70
N GLY A 64 5.00 -4.90 15.86
CA GLY A 64 4.45 -5.17 17.18
C GLY A 64 3.01 -4.68 17.41
N ALA A 65 2.46 -3.82 16.55
CA ALA A 65 1.07 -3.35 16.63
C ALA A 65 0.08 -4.24 15.84
N TRP A 66 0.54 -5.32 15.21
CA TRP A 66 -0.26 -6.13 14.29
C TRP A 66 -1.57 -6.66 14.89
N GLN A 67 -1.56 -7.10 16.16
CA GLN A 67 -2.74 -7.64 16.82
C GLN A 67 -3.86 -6.61 16.93
N ASN A 68 -3.52 -5.39 17.37
CA ASN A 68 -4.47 -4.31 17.50
C ASN A 68 -5.02 -3.88 16.12
N ARG A 69 -4.15 -3.83 15.10
CA ARG A 69 -4.55 -3.44 13.74
C ARG A 69 -5.43 -4.50 13.06
N GLU A 70 -5.16 -5.77 13.33
CA GLU A 70 -6.01 -6.88 12.89
C GLU A 70 -7.41 -6.78 13.53
N GLN A 71 -7.50 -6.48 14.83
CA GLN A 71 -8.78 -6.29 15.53
C GLN A 71 -9.55 -5.05 15.04
N GLN A 72 -8.83 -3.98 14.70
CA GLN A 72 -9.39 -2.76 14.09
C GLN A 72 -9.81 -2.93 12.63
N LYS A 73 -9.63 -4.13 12.07
CA LYS A 73 -9.97 -4.47 10.68
C LYS A 73 -9.13 -3.72 9.63
N ASN A 74 -7.94 -3.25 9.97
CA ASN A 74 -7.07 -2.49 9.07
C ASN A 74 -6.44 -3.36 7.95
N VAL A 75 -6.75 -4.64 7.90
CA VAL A 75 -6.31 -5.58 6.87
C VAL A 75 -7.48 -6.36 6.25
N ASP A 76 -8.73 -5.93 6.50
CA ASP A 76 -9.94 -6.64 6.06
C ASP A 76 -10.32 -6.30 4.62
N ALA A 77 -9.77 -5.21 4.09
CA ALA A 77 -9.90 -4.82 2.70
C ALA A 77 -8.52 -4.58 2.10
N VAL A 78 -8.45 -4.77 0.78
CA VAL A 78 -7.23 -4.59 0.00
C VAL A 78 -7.55 -3.82 -1.27
N VAL A 79 -6.68 -2.88 -1.61
CA VAL A 79 -6.71 -2.18 -2.90
C VAL A 79 -5.46 -2.62 -3.67
N LYS A 80 -5.67 -3.31 -4.79
CA LYS A 80 -4.61 -3.69 -5.73
C LYS A 80 -4.30 -2.51 -6.64
N VAL A 81 -3.03 -2.16 -6.78
CA VAL A 81 -2.58 -1.01 -7.56
C VAL A 81 -1.38 -1.39 -8.43
N ASP A 82 -1.33 -0.88 -9.66
CA ASP A 82 -0.15 -0.99 -10.52
C ASP A 82 0.59 0.34 -10.52
N VAL A 83 1.79 0.37 -9.94
CA VAL A 83 2.58 1.58 -9.73
C VAL A 83 3.86 1.50 -10.54
N ASP A 84 4.30 2.61 -11.14
CA ASP A 84 5.60 2.66 -11.80
C ASP A 84 6.72 2.35 -10.79
N LYS A 85 7.58 1.37 -11.07
CA LYS A 85 8.69 0.98 -10.19
C LYS A 85 9.60 2.15 -9.81
N SER A 86 9.79 3.10 -10.72
CA SER A 86 10.60 4.31 -10.48
C SER A 86 10.02 5.26 -9.42
N LYS A 87 8.74 5.11 -9.07
CA LYS A 87 8.06 5.90 -8.02
C LYS A 87 7.91 5.15 -6.70
N LEU A 88 8.29 3.87 -6.68
CA LEU A 88 8.27 3.05 -5.48
C LEU A 88 9.64 3.08 -4.80
N THR A 89 9.62 3.21 -3.48
CA THR A 89 10.81 3.04 -2.64
C THR A 89 10.58 1.79 -1.80
N LYS A 90 11.46 0.79 -1.94
CA LYS A 90 11.50 -0.34 -1.02
C LYS A 90 12.19 0.12 0.25
N GLU A 91 11.47 0.13 1.37
CA GLU A 91 12.03 0.54 2.65
C GLU A 91 12.78 -0.63 3.27
N THR A 92 13.92 -0.33 3.90
CA THR A 92 14.69 -1.34 4.64
C THR A 92 14.15 -1.43 6.06
N ASP A 93 13.87 -2.65 6.49
CA ASP A 93 13.35 -2.95 7.80
C ASP A 93 14.17 -4.08 8.45
N PRO A 94 14.64 -3.93 9.71
CA PRO A 94 15.48 -4.93 10.36
C PRO A 94 14.77 -6.28 10.56
N ASP A 95 13.45 -6.29 10.62
CA ASP A 95 12.62 -7.49 10.75
C ASP A 95 12.29 -8.13 9.39
N GLY A 96 12.86 -7.61 8.29
CA GLY A 96 12.71 -8.17 6.96
C GLY A 96 11.31 -8.00 6.36
N ARG A 97 10.54 -7.03 6.84
CA ARG A 97 9.18 -6.76 6.35
C ARG A 97 9.19 -6.27 4.91
N ASP A 98 8.16 -6.65 4.17
CA ASP A 98 7.95 -6.24 2.78
C ASP A 98 7.17 -4.93 2.75
N ILE A 99 7.92 -3.81 2.75
CA ILE A 99 7.36 -2.47 2.82
C ILE A 99 7.83 -1.66 1.61
N TYR A 100 6.85 -1.15 0.87
CA TYR A 100 7.05 -0.22 -0.22
C TYR A 100 6.35 1.08 0.09
N THR A 101 6.97 2.19 -0.27
CA THR A 101 6.37 3.52 -0.13
C THR A 101 6.28 4.24 -1.46
N HIS A 102 5.24 5.04 -1.60
CA HIS A 102 5.07 6.00 -2.68
C HIS A 102 4.94 7.40 -2.08
N LYS A 103 5.69 8.37 -2.61
CA LYS A 103 5.66 9.75 -2.11
C LYS A 103 4.41 10.48 -2.58
N GLY A 104 3.69 11.08 -1.64
CA GLY A 104 2.45 11.81 -1.90
C GLY A 104 1.25 10.92 -2.22
N PRO A 105 0.07 11.53 -2.46
CA PRO A 105 -1.14 10.80 -2.77
C PRO A 105 -0.99 9.94 -4.02
N LEU A 106 -1.40 8.67 -3.91
CA LEU A 106 -1.40 7.74 -5.03
C LEU A 106 -2.77 7.75 -5.70
N LYS A 107 -2.81 8.21 -6.94
CA LYS A 107 -4.02 8.18 -7.78
C LYS A 107 -4.15 6.80 -8.43
N LEU A 108 -5.28 6.15 -8.23
CA LEU A 108 -5.65 4.96 -8.97
C LEU A 108 -5.96 5.39 -10.40
N GLY A 109 -5.27 4.80 -11.38
CA GLY A 109 -5.57 5.06 -12.79
C GLY A 109 -7.04 4.73 -13.05
N GLY A 110 -7.84 5.73 -13.42
CA GLY A 110 -9.25 5.56 -13.74
C GLY A 110 -9.39 4.69 -14.99
N GLY A 111 -9.56 3.39 -14.80
CA GLY A 111 -10.24 2.53 -15.75
C GLY A 111 -11.73 2.69 -15.52
N GLN A 112 -12.37 3.49 -16.37
CA GLN A 112 -13.82 3.44 -16.60
C GLN A 112 -14.25 2.03 -17.00
#